data_AF-A0AAE3N4N8-F1
#
_entry.id   AF-A0AAE3N4N8-F1
#
_cell.length_a   1.000
_cell.length_b   1.000
_cell.length_c   1.000
_cell.angle_alpha   90.00
_cell.angle_beta   90.00
_cell.angle_gamma   90.00
#
_symmetry.space_group_name_H-M   'P 1'
#
loop_
_entity.id
_entity.type
_entity.pdbx_description
1 polymer ?
#
loop_
_entity_poly.entity_id
_entity_poly.type
_entity_poly.pdbx_seq_one_letter_code
_entity_poly.pdbx_strand_id
1 'polypeptide(L)' 'MSSRSFRTVMLSLGLLAAAGLALSGCGRKGELDPPSTPTEKLNRRGNDTRPAVQDRPFILDPLL' A
#
# COMPACT_ATOMS: atom_id res chain seq x y z
N MET A 1 9.40 -44.06 3.26
CA MET A 1 8.44 -42.94 3.21
C MET A 1 7.39 -43.27 2.15
N SER A 2 6.10 -43.24 2.50
CA SER A 2 5.00 -43.58 1.57
C SER A 2 4.95 -42.60 0.40
N SER A 3 4.72 -43.11 -0.82
CA SER A 3 4.64 -42.29 -2.05
C SER A 3 3.58 -41.19 -1.97
N ARG A 4 2.51 -41.41 -1.18
CA ARG A 4 1.48 -40.40 -0.90
C ARG A 4 2.04 -39.23 -0.09
N SER A 5 2.79 -39.51 0.98
CA SER A 5 3.40 -38.46 1.82
C SER A 5 4.41 -37.61 1.05
N PHE A 6 5.22 -38.24 0.19
CA PHE A 6 6.18 -37.49 -0.64
C PHE A 6 5.47 -36.53 -1.62
N ARG A 7 4.38 -36.99 -2.24
CA ARG A 7 3.58 -36.19 -3.17
C ARG A 7 2.92 -34.99 -2.49
N THR A 8 2.38 -35.19 -1.28
CA THR A 8 1.77 -34.11 -0.49
C THR A 8 2.80 -33.06 -0.09
N VAL A 9 4.00 -33.47 0.35
CA VAL A 9 5.09 -32.54 0.71
C VAL A 9 5.55 -31.73 -0.50
N MET A 10 5.70 -32.36 -1.67
CA MET A 10 6.08 -31.64 -2.88
C MET A 10 5.03 -30.60 -3.31
N LEU A 11 3.75 -30.96 -3.24
CA LEU A 11 2.66 -30.04 -3.58
C LEU A 11 2.59 -28.84 -2.63
N SER A 12 2.71 -29.06 -1.32
CA SER A 12 2.69 -27.97 -0.35
C SER A 12 3.90 -27.04 -0.49
N LEU A 13 5.09 -27.58 -0.76
CA LEU A 13 6.28 -26.77 -1.02
C LEU A 13 6.12 -25.91 -2.27
N GLY A 14 5.57 -26.48 -3.35
CA GLY A 14 5.29 -25.75 -4.59
C GLY A 14 4.28 -24.62 -4.41
N LEU A 15 3.19 -24.88 -3.68
CA LEU A 15 2.19 -23.87 -3.32
C LEU A 15 2.78 -22.72 -2.51
N LEU A 16 3.60 -23.03 -1.51
CA LEU A 16 4.23 -22.02 -0.66
C LEU A 16 5.20 -21.14 -1.46
N ALA A 17 6.00 -21.74 -2.34
CA ALA A 17 6.92 -21.03 -3.21
C ALA A 17 6.18 -20.11 -4.20
N ALA A 18 5.10 -20.61 -4.82
CA ALA A 18 4.28 -19.81 -5.74
C ALA A 18 3.62 -18.62 -5.03
N ALA A 19 3.08 -18.83 -3.83
CA ALA A 19 2.50 -17.76 -3.02
C ALA A 19 3.54 -16.71 -2.61
N GLY A 20 4.73 -17.13 -2.18
CA GLY A 20 5.83 -16.22 -1.83
C GLY A 20 6.25 -15.33 -3.00
N LEU A 21 6.37 -15.90 -4.20
CA LEU A 21 6.69 -15.14 -5.41
C LEU A 21 5.59 -14.12 -5.75
N ALA A 22 4.33 -14.54 -5.74
CA ALA A 22 3.20 -13.66 -6.04
C ALA A 22 3.10 -12.48 -5.06
N LEU A 23 3.24 -12.74 -3.76
CA LEU A 23 3.20 -11.72 -2.71
C LEU A 23 4.41 -10.77 -2.76
N SER A 24 5.58 -11.24 -3.20
CA SER A 24 6.76 -10.37 -3.37
C SER A 24 6.61 -9.37 -4.53
N GLY A 25 5.73 -9.65 -5.50
CA GLY A 25 5.43 -8.78 -6.64
C GLY A 25 4.34 -7.75 -6.36
N CYS A 26 3.35 -8.07 -5.52
CA CYS A 26 2.31 -7.12 -5.10
C CYS A 26 2.89 -6.10 -4.11
N GLY A 27 2.89 -4.82 -4.49
CA GLY A 27 3.27 -3.73 -3.58
C GLY A 27 4.73 -3.28 -3.68
N ARG A 28 5.48 -3.70 -4.72
CA ARG A 28 6.77 -3.09 -5.02
C ARG A 28 6.54 -1.61 -5.36
N LYS A 29 6.84 -0.75 -4.40
CA LYS A 29 6.77 0.71 -4.52
C LYS A 29 7.70 1.11 -5.66
N GLY A 30 7.12 1.52 -6.78
CA GLY A 30 7.86 2.14 -7.87
C GLY A 30 8.49 3.45 -7.40
N GLU A 31 9.48 3.93 -8.15
CA GLU A 31 9.94 5.30 -7.97
C GLU A 31 8.72 6.20 -8.14
N LEU A 32 8.38 6.96 -7.09
CA LEU A 32 7.31 7.93 -7.23
C LEU A 32 7.81 9.03 -8.15
N ASP A 33 6.97 9.46 -9.07
CA ASP A 33 7.25 10.68 -9.82
C ASP A 33 7.55 11.80 -8.82
N PRO A 34 8.66 12.55 -9.04
CA PRO A 34 8.99 13.65 -8.16
C PRO A 34 7.83 14.65 -8.18
N PRO A 35 7.50 15.23 -7.02
CA PRO A 35 6.42 16.20 -6.96
C PRO A 35 6.77 17.37 -7.89
N SER A 36 5.83 17.76 -8.76
CA SER A 36 5.96 18.98 -9.59
C SER A 36 5.92 20.26 -8.75
N THR A 37 5.64 20.13 -7.45
CA THR A 37 5.58 21.23 -6.49
C THR A 37 6.98 21.53 -5.98
N PRO A 38 7.47 22.79 -6.10
CA PRO A 38 8.73 23.20 -5.50
C PRO A 38 8.75 22.91 -4.00
N THR A 39 9.90 22.47 -3.49
CA THR A 39 10.13 22.08 -2.09
C THR A 39 9.67 23.13 -1.09
N GLU A 40 9.81 24.41 -1.45
CA GLU A 40 9.48 25.55 -0.59
C GLU A 40 7.96 25.67 -0.36
N LYS A 41 7.15 25.12 -1.26
CA LYS A 41 5.68 25.17 -1.25
C LYS A 41 5.05 23.85 -0.81
N LEU A 42 5.84 22.79 -0.64
CA LEU A 42 5.34 21.49 -0.23
C LEU A 42 4.82 21.56 1.22
N ASN A 43 3.56 21.19 1.42
CA ASN A 43 2.91 21.15 2.73
C ASN A 43 2.94 22.48 3.53
N ARG A 44 3.09 23.63 2.87
CA ARG A 44 2.91 24.94 3.51
C ARG A 44 1.43 25.22 3.67
N ARG A 45 0.90 25.10 4.89
CA ARG A 45 -0.30 25.85 5.27
C ARG A 45 0.11 27.32 5.30
N GLY A 46 -0.48 28.15 4.44
CA GLY A 46 -0.21 29.59 4.46
C GLY A 46 -0.44 30.13 5.87
N ASN A 47 0.31 31.17 6.24
CA ASN A 47 0.20 31.89 7.52
C ASN A 47 -1.13 32.66 7.66
N ASP A 48 -2.13 32.32 6.85
CA ASP A 48 -3.51 32.62 7.15
C ASP A 48 -3.84 31.98 8.49
N THR A 49 -3.84 32.81 9.53
CA THR A 49 -4.57 32.58 10.78
C THR A 49 -6.05 32.56 10.45
N ARG A 50 -6.47 31.61 9.61
CA ARG A 50 -7.88 31.32 9.39
C ARG A 50 -8.35 30.77 10.73
N PRO A 51 -9.42 31.33 11.32
CA PRO A 51 -9.96 30.81 12.57
C PRO A 51 -10.12 29.30 12.43
N ALA A 52 -9.69 28.55 13.45
CA ALA A 52 -9.80 27.10 13.46
C ALA A 52 -11.20 26.73 12.99
N VAL A 53 -11.28 26.06 11.83
CA VAL A 53 -12.56 25.62 11.29
C VAL A 53 -13.13 24.71 12.36
N GLN A 54 -14.27 25.13 12.94
CA GLN A 54 -14.98 24.36 13.95
C GLN A 54 -15.08 22.91 13.48
N ASP A 55 -14.74 21.95 14.36
CA ASP A 55 -14.69 20.52 14.05
C ASP A 55 -16.06 20.03 13.56
N ARG A 56 -16.29 20.18 12.26
CA ARG A 56 -17.44 19.63 11.56
C ARG A 56 -17.06 18.24 11.08
N PRO A 57 -17.95 17.26 11.18
CA PRO A 57 -17.65 15.91 10.73
C PRO A 57 -17.22 15.96 9.25
N PHE A 58 -16.05 15.41 8.97
CA PHE A 58 -15.62 15.16 7.60
C PHE A 58 -16.48 14.02 7.07
N ILE A 59 -17.53 14.40 6.35
CA ILE A 59 -18.31 13.46 5.56
C ILE A 59 -17.49 13.26 4.29
N LEU A 60 -16.86 12.08 4.16
CA LEU A 60 -16.36 11.65 2.85
C LEU A 60 -17.54 11.77 1.89
N ASP A 61 -17.32 12.48 0.78
CA ASP A 61 -18.24 12.47 -0.35
C ASP A 61 -18.65 11.01 -0.62
N PRO A 62 -19.95 10.67 -0.63
CA PRO A 62 -20.43 9.28 -0.74
C PRO A 62 -20.17 8.62 -2.11
N LEU A 63 -19.12 9.06 -2.83
CA LEU A 63 -18.68 8.55 -4.13
C LEU A 63 -17.37 7.74 -4.01
N LEU A 64 -17.27 6.92 -2.96
CA LEU A 64 -16.42 5.73 -2.91
C LEU A 64 -17.30 4.50 -2.77
#